data_AF-B9T9I8-F1
#
_entry.id   AF-B9T9I8-F1
#
_cell.length_a   1.000
_cell.length_b   1.000
_cell.length_c   1.000
_cell.angle_alpha   90.00
_cell.angle_beta   90.00
_cell.angle_gamma   90.00
#
_symmetry.space_group_name_H-M   'P 1'
#
loop_
_entity.id
_entity.type
_entity.pdbx_description
1 polymer ?
#
loop_
_entity_poly.entity_id
_entity_poly.type
_entity_poly.pdbx_seq_one_letter_code
_entity_poly.pdbx_strand_id
1 'polypeptide(L)'
;MSCGNAPYPVKVSAFQSDAMHRIVVLAFLRGNLTERSGVESQVKSSVMDAIGNTPVVRLGRLFAGSDVVAKLEYMNPGGSIKDRMVRYMLKSLPAGTARVVESSSGNTGAALAMASAVLGLQCDVTVPQSTSTEKIKRIRAYGAEVHLCAPDDGLDPAAGYHAVAERLAQGENVHYLDQYRSALNREAHYRDTGPELWQQLAGEIDVFVCGIGSGGTISGIGRYLKEQKPDLVVIGVEPRNSAYRKVVKDTPADGPFASVVEGVGKRQPSGSFDAAIVDDVVQVPDDDALD
;
A
#
# COMPACT_ATOMS: atom_id res chain seq x y z
N MET A 1 7.45 -55.02 -2.82
CA MET A 1 6.67 -53.97 -3.52
C MET A 1 7.49 -52.70 -3.47
N SER A 2 7.88 -52.19 -4.64
CA SER A 2 8.87 -51.15 -4.83
C SER A 2 8.42 -49.78 -4.30
N CYS A 3 9.25 -49.14 -3.47
CA CYS A 3 9.18 -47.71 -3.21
C CYS A 3 9.44 -46.96 -4.53
N GLY A 4 8.40 -46.33 -5.06
CA GLY A 4 8.50 -45.47 -6.24
C GLY A 4 9.22 -44.16 -5.91
N ASN A 5 10.18 -43.80 -6.76
CA ASN A 5 10.89 -42.53 -6.75
C ASN A 5 9.92 -41.33 -6.82
N ALA A 6 10.01 -40.41 -5.86
CA ALA A 6 9.38 -39.10 -5.97
C ALA A 6 10.17 -38.22 -6.99
N PRO A 7 9.54 -37.57 -7.98
CA PRO A 7 10.25 -36.97 -9.11
C PRO A 7 10.53 -35.46 -8.93
N TYR A 8 10.94 -35.00 -7.74
CA TYR A 8 11.29 -33.58 -7.56
C TYR A 8 12.54 -33.40 -6.68
N PRO A 9 13.73 -33.20 -7.28
CA PRO A 9 14.86 -32.68 -6.54
C PRO A 9 14.66 -31.17 -6.38
N VAL A 10 14.03 -30.76 -5.26
CA VAL A 10 14.05 -29.33 -4.89
C VAL A 10 15.42 -29.04 -4.29
N LYS A 11 16.28 -28.35 -5.06
CA LYS A 11 17.46 -27.69 -4.51
C LYS A 11 16.98 -26.56 -3.60
N VAL A 12 16.95 -26.80 -2.30
CA VAL A 12 16.85 -25.72 -1.31
C VAL A 12 18.24 -25.08 -1.20
N SER A 13 18.53 -24.11 -2.06
CA SER A 13 19.66 -23.21 -1.82
C SER A 13 19.31 -22.33 -0.63
N ALA A 14 20.18 -22.33 0.38
CA ALA A 14 20.01 -21.68 1.67
C ALA A 14 19.43 -20.26 1.58
N PHE A 15 18.32 -20.03 2.29
CA PHE A 15 17.89 -18.70 2.68
C PHE A 15 18.85 -18.20 3.78
N GLN A 16 19.97 -17.60 3.39
CA GLN A 16 20.69 -16.69 4.29
C GLN A 16 20.14 -15.28 4.03
N SER A 17 19.21 -14.83 4.87
CA SER A 17 18.90 -13.41 4.98
C SER A 17 19.21 -12.96 6.40
N ASP A 18 20.20 -12.08 6.50
CA ASP A 18 20.61 -11.37 7.72
C ASP A 18 19.60 -10.27 8.13
N ALA A 19 18.30 -10.51 7.91
CA ALA A 19 17.23 -9.55 8.13
C ALA A 19 16.04 -10.22 8.80
N MET A 20 15.85 -9.90 10.08
CA MET A 20 14.68 -10.17 10.94
C MET A 20 14.10 -11.60 10.92
N HIS A 21 14.11 -12.25 12.08
CA HIS A 21 13.41 -13.47 12.51
C HIS A 21 12.01 -13.73 11.88
N ARG A 22 11.92 -13.98 10.58
CA ARG A 22 10.71 -14.45 9.90
C ARG A 22 10.90 -15.94 9.63
N ILE A 23 10.44 -16.76 10.56
CA ILE A 23 10.41 -18.21 10.37
C ILE A 23 9.38 -18.50 9.28
N VAL A 24 9.84 -19.06 8.16
CA VAL A 24 8.96 -19.61 7.12
C VAL A 24 8.70 -21.08 7.45
N VAL A 25 7.45 -21.40 7.76
CA VAL A 25 7.02 -22.78 7.99
C VAL A 25 6.45 -23.33 6.69
N LEU A 26 7.12 -24.35 6.13
CA LEU A 26 6.67 -25.03 4.91
C LEU A 26 5.96 -26.34 5.28
N ALA A 27 4.81 -26.58 4.66
CA ALA A 27 4.06 -27.83 4.79
C ALA A 27 3.73 -28.39 3.40
N PHE A 28 3.81 -29.70 3.25
CA PHE A 28 3.48 -30.40 2.00
C PHE A 28 2.09 -31.01 2.08
N LEU A 29 1.26 -30.75 1.07
CA LEU A 29 -0.11 -31.23 1.01
C LEU A 29 -0.20 -32.54 0.22
N ARG A 30 -0.96 -33.52 0.71
CA ARG A 30 -1.32 -34.74 -0.05
C ARG A 30 -2.68 -34.53 -0.73
N GLY A 31 -2.67 -34.05 -1.98
CA GLY A 31 -3.88 -33.83 -2.80
C GLY A 31 -4.52 -32.45 -2.61
N ASN A 32 -5.66 -32.24 -3.28
CA ASN A 32 -6.41 -30.97 -3.22
C ASN A 32 -7.16 -30.85 -1.89
N LEU A 33 -6.96 -29.73 -1.18
CA LEU A 33 -7.69 -29.37 0.03
C LEU A 33 -9.02 -28.72 -0.38
N THR A 34 -10.12 -29.46 -0.35
CA THR A 34 -11.44 -28.88 -0.59
C THR A 34 -12.27 -28.81 0.69
N GLU A 35 -12.23 -29.82 1.55
CA GLU A 35 -12.81 -29.82 2.90
C GLU A 35 -12.47 -31.15 3.58
N ARG A 36 -12.15 -31.13 4.88
CA ARG A 36 -12.11 -32.34 5.71
C ARG A 36 -12.74 -32.01 7.06
N SER A 37 -13.57 -32.92 7.57
CA SER A 37 -14.16 -32.84 8.92
C SER A 37 -14.92 -31.54 9.23
N GLY A 38 -15.61 -30.95 8.25
CA GLY A 38 -16.42 -29.74 8.45
C GLY A 38 -15.64 -28.46 8.72
N VAL A 39 -14.32 -28.47 8.53
CA VAL A 39 -13.47 -27.28 8.62
C VAL A 39 -13.04 -26.89 7.20
N GLU A 40 -13.39 -25.68 6.81
CA GLU A 40 -12.98 -25.10 5.52
C GLU A 40 -11.48 -24.77 5.54
N SER A 41 -10.79 -25.14 4.46
CA SER A 41 -9.37 -24.87 4.30
C SER A 41 -9.12 -23.36 4.19
N GLN A 42 -8.17 -22.85 4.98
CA GLN A 42 -7.72 -21.45 4.89
C GLN A 42 -6.54 -21.27 3.91
N VAL A 43 -6.18 -22.30 3.15
CA VAL A 43 -5.10 -22.22 2.15
C VAL A 43 -5.52 -21.30 1.02
N LYS A 44 -4.76 -20.22 0.84
CA LYS A 44 -4.92 -19.25 -0.23
C LYS A 44 -4.27 -19.74 -1.51
N SER A 45 -4.88 -19.44 -2.66
CA SER A 45 -4.36 -19.87 -3.97
C SER A 45 -3.12 -19.07 -4.39
N SER A 46 -3.05 -17.82 -3.92
CA SER A 46 -1.94 -16.91 -4.14
C SER A 46 -1.70 -16.03 -2.92
N VAL A 47 -0.50 -15.48 -2.80
CA VAL A 47 -0.17 -14.40 -1.85
C VAL A 47 -1.11 -13.18 -2.04
N MET A 48 -1.64 -12.96 -3.25
CA MET A 48 -2.60 -11.89 -3.53
C MET A 48 -3.94 -12.09 -2.81
N ASP A 49 -4.34 -13.35 -2.54
CA ASP A 49 -5.56 -13.68 -1.81
C ASP A 49 -5.37 -13.58 -0.29
N ALA A 50 -4.13 -13.42 0.17
CA ALA A 50 -3.77 -13.15 1.56
C ALA A 50 -3.74 -11.64 1.87
N ILE A 51 -3.96 -10.77 0.87
CA ILE A 51 -4.10 -9.32 1.08
C ILE A 51 -5.46 -9.03 1.73
N GLY A 52 -5.45 -8.22 2.77
CA GLY A 52 -6.62 -7.85 3.55
C GLY A 52 -6.89 -8.77 4.73
N ASN A 53 -8.08 -8.63 5.33
CA ASN A 53 -8.43 -9.25 6.61
C ASN A 53 -7.38 -8.99 7.70
N THR A 54 -6.81 -7.78 7.71
CA THR A 54 -5.76 -7.42 8.65
C THR A 54 -6.37 -7.21 10.05
N PRO A 55 -5.64 -7.50 11.13
CA PRO A 55 -6.19 -7.37 12.47
C PRO A 55 -6.54 -5.94 12.86
N VAL A 56 -7.50 -5.80 13.76
CA VAL A 56 -7.78 -4.59 14.53
C VAL A 56 -7.42 -4.86 15.99
N VAL A 57 -6.62 -3.98 16.59
CA VAL A 57 -6.08 -4.20 17.94
C VAL A 57 -6.32 -2.98 18.82
N ARG A 58 -6.83 -3.20 20.03
CA ARG A 58 -7.06 -2.17 21.04
C ARG A 58 -5.76 -1.64 21.63
N LEU A 59 -5.64 -0.32 21.75
CA LEU A 59 -4.46 0.39 22.25
C LEU A 59 -4.61 0.83 23.72
N GLY A 60 -5.14 -0.03 24.58
CA GLY A 60 -5.61 0.36 25.93
C GLY A 60 -4.54 0.88 26.90
N ARG A 61 -3.25 0.57 26.69
CA ARG A 61 -2.15 1.12 27.51
C ARG A 61 -1.80 2.56 27.14
N LEU A 62 -1.83 2.88 25.84
CA LEU A 62 -1.49 4.21 25.33
C LEU A 62 -2.65 5.18 25.55
N PHE A 63 -3.88 4.68 25.48
CA PHE A 63 -5.10 5.47 25.59
C PHE A 63 -6.00 4.93 26.70
N ALA A 64 -5.52 4.99 27.94
CA ALA A 64 -6.26 4.52 29.10
C ALA A 64 -7.57 5.31 29.27
N GLY A 65 -8.69 4.60 29.39
CA GLY A 65 -10.02 5.21 29.52
C GLY A 65 -10.66 5.63 28.18
N SER A 66 -10.02 5.35 27.04
CA SER A 66 -10.55 5.64 25.70
C SER A 66 -10.61 4.39 24.82
N ASP A 67 -11.60 4.34 23.93
CA ASP A 67 -11.81 3.23 22.99
C ASP A 67 -11.02 3.45 21.68
N VAL A 68 -9.68 3.36 21.77
CA VAL A 68 -8.79 3.50 20.61
C VAL A 68 -8.33 2.14 20.10
N VAL A 69 -8.43 1.93 18.80
CA VAL A 69 -7.99 0.72 18.09
C VAL A 69 -7.09 1.08 16.90
N ALA A 70 -6.20 0.15 16.53
CA ALA A 70 -5.33 0.25 15.37
C ALA A 70 -5.64 -0.85 14.35
N LYS A 71 -5.79 -0.45 13.08
CA LYS A 71 -5.91 -1.34 11.93
C LYS A 71 -4.51 -1.68 11.38
N LEU A 72 -4.06 -2.92 11.54
CA LEU A 72 -2.65 -3.31 11.36
C LEU A 72 -2.31 -3.66 9.90
N GLU A 73 -2.37 -2.66 9.01
CA GLU A 73 -2.14 -2.86 7.57
C GLU A 73 -0.71 -3.25 7.18
N TYR A 74 0.26 -3.16 8.10
CA TYR A 74 1.61 -3.72 7.88
C TYR A 74 1.60 -5.27 7.85
N MET A 75 0.51 -5.91 8.26
CA MET A 75 0.36 -7.37 8.24
C MET A 75 -0.12 -7.92 6.90
N ASN A 76 -0.38 -7.07 5.90
CA ASN A 76 -0.49 -7.54 4.52
C ASN A 76 0.82 -8.22 4.08
N PRO A 77 0.79 -9.18 3.14
CA PRO A 77 1.95 -10.00 2.79
C PRO A 77 3.12 -9.21 2.19
N GLY A 78 2.82 -8.18 1.41
CA GLY A 78 3.80 -7.22 0.91
C GLY A 78 4.23 -6.21 1.97
N GLY A 79 3.60 -6.19 3.15
CA GLY A 79 4.02 -5.46 4.34
C GLY A 79 3.43 -4.06 4.50
N SER A 80 2.37 -3.72 3.75
CA SER A 80 1.76 -2.39 3.84
C SER A 80 0.33 -2.34 3.30
N ILE A 81 -0.34 -1.22 3.56
CA ILE A 81 -1.66 -0.91 2.98
C ILE A 81 -1.68 -0.81 1.45
N LYS A 82 -0.52 -0.56 0.80
CA LYS A 82 -0.45 -0.36 -0.65
C LYS A 82 -0.76 -1.64 -1.43
N ASP A 83 -0.60 -2.79 -0.80
CA ASP A 83 -0.99 -4.10 -1.35
C ASP A 83 -2.45 -4.12 -1.78
N ARG A 84 -3.35 -3.54 -0.98
CA ARG A 84 -4.79 -3.48 -1.29
C ARG A 84 -5.06 -2.65 -2.55
N MET A 85 -4.48 -1.46 -2.59
CA MET A 85 -4.61 -0.52 -3.69
C MET A 85 -4.09 -1.16 -4.99
N VAL A 86 -2.87 -1.69 -4.96
CA VAL A 86 -2.24 -2.35 -6.11
C VAL A 86 -3.09 -3.54 -6.58
N ARG A 87 -3.48 -4.44 -5.67
CA ARG A 87 -4.33 -5.59 -6.02
C ARG A 87 -5.62 -5.14 -6.71
N TYR A 88 -6.24 -4.09 -6.21
CA TYR A 88 -7.48 -3.58 -6.77
C TYR A 88 -7.26 -3.00 -8.17
N MET A 89 -6.27 -2.13 -8.33
CA MET A 89 -5.99 -1.46 -9.60
C MET A 89 -5.54 -2.45 -10.69
N LEU A 90 -4.79 -3.49 -10.33
CA LEU A 90 -4.38 -4.53 -11.28
C LEU A 90 -5.55 -5.36 -11.84
N LYS A 91 -6.68 -5.44 -11.13
CA LYS A 91 -7.90 -6.06 -11.66
C LYS A 91 -8.55 -5.25 -12.77
N SER A 92 -8.24 -3.96 -12.87
CA SER A 92 -8.78 -3.02 -13.86
C SER A 92 -7.82 -2.78 -15.03
N LEU A 93 -6.77 -3.59 -15.17
CA LEU A 93 -5.86 -3.47 -16.30
C LEU A 93 -6.58 -3.71 -17.63
N PRO A 94 -6.22 -2.95 -18.68
CA PRO A 94 -6.63 -3.28 -20.05
C PRO A 94 -6.25 -4.71 -20.43
N ALA A 95 -7.10 -5.35 -21.24
CA ALA A 95 -6.78 -6.66 -21.80
C ALA A 95 -5.52 -6.56 -22.67
N GLY A 96 -4.61 -7.53 -22.52
CA GLY A 96 -3.34 -7.56 -23.26
C GLY A 96 -2.20 -6.78 -22.59
N THR A 97 -2.42 -6.11 -21.46
CA THR A 97 -1.32 -5.52 -20.68
C THR A 97 -0.30 -6.60 -20.32
N ALA A 98 0.96 -6.36 -20.71
CA ALA A 98 2.09 -7.24 -20.46
C ALA A 98 3.09 -6.62 -19.47
N ARG A 99 3.05 -5.29 -19.30
CA ARG A 99 3.99 -4.53 -18.48
C ARG A 99 3.26 -3.46 -17.69
N VAL A 100 3.68 -3.25 -16.45
CA VAL A 100 3.19 -2.20 -15.56
C VAL A 100 4.33 -1.31 -15.09
N VAL A 101 4.02 -0.03 -14.93
CA VAL A 101 4.96 1.00 -14.48
C VAL A 101 4.38 1.69 -13.25
N GLU A 102 5.23 2.08 -12.30
CA GLU A 102 4.85 2.96 -11.18
C GLU A 102 6.03 3.85 -10.76
N SER A 103 5.71 5.05 -10.25
CA SER A 103 6.69 6.02 -9.75
C SER A 103 6.67 6.01 -8.22
N SER A 104 7.45 5.11 -7.60
CA SER A 104 7.44 4.96 -6.15
C SER A 104 8.68 4.26 -5.60
N SER A 105 9.45 4.97 -4.78
CA SER A 105 10.54 4.41 -3.99
C SER A 105 10.09 3.62 -2.75
N GLY A 106 8.80 3.58 -2.48
CA GLY A 106 8.25 3.09 -1.22
C GLY A 106 7.39 1.83 -1.37
N ASN A 107 6.38 1.76 -0.50
CA ASN A 107 5.52 0.61 -0.37
C ASN A 107 4.73 0.25 -1.65
N THR A 108 4.36 1.24 -2.49
CA THR A 108 3.64 0.96 -3.73
C THR A 108 4.51 0.23 -4.76
N GLY A 109 5.77 0.63 -4.93
CA GLY A 109 6.70 -0.05 -5.83
C GLY A 109 6.92 -1.51 -5.42
N ALA A 110 7.09 -1.76 -4.12
CA ALA A 110 7.24 -3.13 -3.60
C ALA A 110 5.96 -3.96 -3.76
N ALA A 111 4.78 -3.39 -3.48
CA ALA A 111 3.49 -4.05 -3.65
C ALA A 111 3.22 -4.40 -5.13
N LEU A 112 3.51 -3.47 -6.05
CA LEU A 112 3.39 -3.69 -7.49
C LEU A 112 4.34 -4.77 -7.97
N ALA A 113 5.61 -4.73 -7.54
CA ALA A 113 6.58 -5.75 -7.92
C ALA A 113 6.16 -7.15 -7.46
N MET A 114 5.70 -7.30 -6.22
CA MET A 114 5.17 -8.56 -5.69
C MET A 114 3.97 -9.06 -6.51
N ALA A 115 3.00 -8.19 -6.77
CA ALA A 115 1.79 -8.55 -7.51
C ALA A 115 2.08 -8.91 -8.97
N SER A 116 2.97 -8.16 -9.62
CA SER A 116 3.41 -8.42 -11.00
C SER A 116 4.12 -9.77 -11.12
N ALA A 117 4.95 -10.14 -10.15
CA ALA A 117 5.61 -11.44 -10.11
C ALA A 117 4.60 -12.60 -10.07
N VAL A 118 3.51 -12.44 -9.32
CA VAL A 118 2.42 -13.43 -9.25
C VAL A 118 1.64 -13.51 -10.57
N LEU A 119 1.36 -12.36 -11.19
CA LEU A 119 0.54 -12.27 -12.39
C LEU A 119 1.33 -12.50 -13.70
N GLY A 120 2.65 -12.65 -13.62
CA GLY A 120 3.52 -12.80 -14.80
C GLY A 120 3.67 -11.52 -15.62
N LEU A 121 3.49 -10.35 -15.00
CA LEU A 121 3.65 -9.05 -15.65
C LEU A 121 5.10 -8.55 -15.52
N GLN A 122 5.62 -7.92 -16.56
CA GLN A 122 6.85 -7.13 -16.45
C GLN A 122 6.57 -5.90 -15.57
N CYS A 123 7.50 -5.55 -14.69
CA CYS A 123 7.30 -4.46 -13.73
C CYS A 123 8.49 -3.51 -13.75
N ASP A 124 8.22 -2.25 -14.09
CA ASP A 124 9.18 -1.16 -14.02
C ASP A 124 8.81 -0.23 -12.87
N VAL A 125 9.78 0.11 -12.01
CA VAL A 125 9.58 1.07 -10.93
C VAL A 125 10.61 2.17 -11.05
N THR A 126 10.16 3.41 -11.20
CA THR A 126 11.03 4.59 -11.18
C THR A 126 11.14 5.13 -9.77
N VAL A 127 12.36 5.45 -9.35
CA VAL A 127 12.66 5.92 -7.99
C VAL A 127 13.70 7.05 -8.04
N PRO A 128 13.67 8.02 -7.12
CA PRO A 128 14.76 9.00 -6.99
C PRO A 128 16.09 8.31 -6.68
N GLN A 129 17.20 8.85 -7.20
CA GLN A 129 18.57 8.37 -6.92
C GLN A 129 18.93 8.35 -5.42
N SER A 130 18.28 9.20 -4.61
CA SER A 130 18.44 9.25 -3.15
C SER A 130 17.73 8.09 -2.41
N THR A 131 17.01 7.22 -3.11
CA THR A 131 16.31 6.09 -2.50
C THR A 131 17.29 5.12 -1.84
N SER A 132 16.97 4.67 -0.62
CA SER A 132 17.84 3.75 0.12
C SER A 132 18.06 2.41 -0.59
N THR A 133 19.20 1.78 -0.32
CA THR A 133 19.59 0.51 -0.93
C THR A 133 18.64 -0.62 -0.55
N GLU A 134 18.13 -0.63 0.69
CA GLU A 134 17.21 -1.62 1.23
C GLU A 134 15.89 -1.63 0.45
N LYS A 135 15.36 -0.45 0.12
CA LYS A 135 14.13 -0.30 -0.66
C LYS A 135 14.31 -0.77 -2.10
N ILE A 136 15.41 -0.39 -2.74
CA ILE A 136 15.74 -0.84 -4.10
C ILE A 136 15.88 -2.37 -4.11
N LYS A 137 16.60 -2.95 -3.13
CA LYS A 137 16.74 -4.41 -2.99
C LYS A 137 15.39 -5.09 -2.80
N ARG A 138 14.50 -4.54 -1.97
CA ARG A 138 13.15 -5.07 -1.75
C ARG A 138 12.32 -5.13 -3.04
N ILE A 139 12.34 -4.07 -3.84
CA ILE A 139 11.61 -4.02 -5.12
C ILE A 139 12.22 -5.04 -6.12
N ARG A 140 13.55 -5.05 -6.26
CA ARG A 140 14.26 -5.98 -7.15
C ARG A 140 14.13 -7.44 -6.74
N ALA A 141 13.96 -7.74 -5.45
CA ALA A 141 13.78 -9.12 -4.96
C ALA A 141 12.52 -9.79 -5.53
N TYR A 142 11.51 -9.01 -5.91
CA TYR A 142 10.32 -9.49 -6.61
C TYR A 142 10.47 -9.52 -8.15
N GLY A 143 11.65 -9.22 -8.69
CA GLY A 143 11.94 -9.27 -10.12
C GLY A 143 11.59 -8.02 -10.92
N ALA A 144 11.24 -6.91 -10.25
CA ALA A 144 11.00 -5.64 -10.93
C ALA A 144 12.31 -4.95 -11.38
N GLU A 145 12.26 -4.30 -12.54
CA GLU A 145 13.30 -3.41 -13.03
C GLU A 145 13.18 -2.06 -12.30
N VAL A 146 14.29 -1.57 -11.74
CA VAL A 146 14.30 -0.31 -10.97
C VAL A 146 15.14 0.72 -11.69
N HIS A 147 14.49 1.81 -12.09
CA HIS A 147 15.07 2.95 -12.79
C HIS A 147 15.40 4.05 -11.79
N LEU A 148 16.69 4.39 -11.67
CA LEU A 148 17.14 5.49 -10.82
C LEU A 148 17.04 6.80 -11.59
N CYS A 149 16.26 7.74 -11.08
CA CYS A 149 15.89 8.99 -11.73
C CYS A 149 16.28 10.21 -10.88
N ALA A 150 16.25 11.40 -11.48
CA ALA A 150 16.38 12.63 -10.70
C ALA A 150 15.21 12.77 -9.71
N PRO A 151 15.41 13.42 -8.54
CA PRO A 151 14.29 13.81 -7.69
C PRO A 151 13.42 14.85 -8.40
N ASP A 152 12.15 14.96 -8.01
CA ASP A 152 11.27 16.03 -8.51
C ASP A 152 11.47 17.32 -7.71
N ASP A 153 12.66 17.89 -7.82
CA ASP A 153 12.99 19.22 -7.30
C ASP A 153 12.74 20.33 -8.34
N GLY A 154 12.36 19.95 -9.56
CA GLY A 154 12.10 20.85 -10.67
C GLY A 154 13.36 21.30 -11.43
N LEU A 155 14.54 20.83 -11.05
CA LEU A 155 15.80 21.18 -11.72
C LEU A 155 15.95 20.50 -13.09
N ASP A 156 15.50 19.24 -13.20
CA ASP A 156 15.37 18.52 -14.46
C ASP A 156 14.01 17.79 -14.52
N PRO A 157 12.94 18.50 -14.92
CA PRO A 157 11.60 17.93 -14.96
C PRO A 157 11.46 16.70 -15.87
N ALA A 158 12.30 16.58 -16.91
CA ALA A 158 12.24 15.46 -17.86
C ALA A 158 12.96 14.19 -17.35
N ALA A 159 13.90 14.35 -16.40
CA ALA A 159 14.58 13.26 -15.71
C ALA A 159 13.93 12.90 -14.36
N GLY A 160 12.94 13.67 -13.90
CA GLY A 160 12.16 13.38 -12.70
C GLY A 160 11.49 12.02 -12.76
N TYR A 161 11.44 11.30 -11.64
CA TYR A 161 10.99 9.90 -11.60
C TYR A 161 9.53 9.72 -12.07
N HIS A 162 8.63 10.71 -11.88
CA HIS A 162 7.29 10.65 -12.48
C HIS A 162 7.32 10.78 -14.01
N ALA A 163 8.08 11.74 -14.54
CA ALA A 163 8.17 11.96 -15.99
C ALA A 163 8.81 10.74 -16.71
N VAL A 164 9.79 10.09 -16.07
CA VAL A 164 10.36 8.85 -16.59
C VAL A 164 9.32 7.73 -16.60
N ALA A 165 8.49 7.60 -15.56
CA ALA A 165 7.42 6.60 -15.53
C ALA A 165 6.39 6.83 -16.64
N GLU A 166 5.98 8.09 -16.84
CA GLU A 166 5.06 8.47 -17.92
C GLU A 166 5.64 8.13 -19.30
N ARG A 167 6.95 8.36 -19.52
CA ARG A 167 7.62 8.01 -20.77
C ARG A 167 7.69 6.50 -20.99
N LEU A 168 8.04 5.72 -19.96
CA LEU A 168 8.05 4.25 -20.04
C LEU A 168 6.67 3.69 -20.39
N ALA A 169 5.62 4.36 -19.90
CA ALA A 169 4.23 3.97 -20.15
C ALA A 169 3.70 4.28 -21.56
N GLN A 170 4.48 4.95 -22.42
CA GLN A 170 4.11 5.19 -23.82
C GLN A 170 4.26 3.94 -24.72
N GLY A 171 4.85 2.86 -24.20
CA GLY A 171 4.99 1.61 -24.94
C GLY A 171 3.66 0.86 -25.15
N GLU A 172 3.62 0.00 -26.16
CA GLU A 172 2.48 -0.89 -26.38
C GLU A 172 2.31 -1.89 -25.23
N ASN A 173 1.06 -2.17 -24.84
CA ASN A 173 0.73 -3.10 -23.76
C ASN A 173 1.35 -2.74 -22.39
N VAL A 174 1.73 -1.48 -22.20
CA VAL A 174 2.24 -0.93 -20.94
C VAL A 174 1.13 -0.15 -20.24
N HIS A 175 1.00 -0.33 -18.92
CA HIS A 175 0.07 0.44 -18.11
C HIS A 175 0.78 1.16 -16.96
N TYR A 176 0.61 2.47 -16.87
CA TYR A 176 1.04 3.25 -15.72
C TYR A 176 -0.05 3.20 -14.65
N LEU A 177 0.30 2.69 -13.47
CA LEU A 177 -0.66 2.56 -12.38
C LEU A 177 -1.11 3.93 -11.85
N ASP A 178 -0.19 4.90 -11.77
CA ASP A 178 -0.44 6.31 -11.37
C ASP A 178 -1.32 6.43 -10.10
N GLN A 179 -0.78 5.94 -8.98
CA GLN A 179 -1.48 5.97 -7.69
C GLN A 179 -1.95 7.37 -7.26
N TYR A 180 -1.30 8.44 -7.75
CA TYR A 180 -1.57 9.80 -7.30
C TYR A 180 -2.79 10.38 -7.99
N ARG A 181 -3.01 10.09 -9.28
CA ARG A 181 -4.12 10.65 -10.06
C ARG A 181 -5.29 9.67 -10.23
N SER A 182 -5.03 8.37 -10.16
CA SER A 182 -6.07 7.37 -10.42
C SER A 182 -7.16 7.35 -9.35
N ALA A 183 -8.42 7.46 -9.78
CA ALA A 183 -9.58 7.28 -8.91
C ALA A 183 -9.68 5.85 -8.35
N LEU A 184 -9.07 4.87 -9.02
CA LEU A 184 -9.05 3.48 -8.56
C LEU A 184 -8.32 3.32 -7.23
N ASN A 185 -7.39 4.22 -6.89
CA ASN A 185 -6.72 4.20 -5.58
C ASN A 185 -7.73 4.39 -4.43
N ARG A 186 -8.52 5.47 -4.47
CA ARG A 186 -9.58 5.68 -3.45
C ARG A 186 -10.67 4.62 -3.53
N GLU A 187 -11.00 4.16 -4.73
CA GLU A 187 -12.01 3.12 -4.92
C GLU A 187 -11.61 1.78 -4.30
N ALA A 188 -10.31 1.42 -4.34
CA ALA A 188 -9.79 0.23 -3.69
C ALA A 188 -10.14 0.21 -2.20
N HIS A 189 -9.92 1.33 -1.52
CA HIS A 189 -10.18 1.45 -0.10
C HIS A 189 -11.66 1.55 0.24
N TYR A 190 -12.47 2.17 -0.63
CA TYR A 190 -13.92 2.19 -0.50
C TYR A 190 -14.55 0.80 -0.63
N ARG A 191 -14.04 -0.03 -1.55
CA ARG A 191 -14.59 -1.38 -1.82
C ARG A 191 -14.01 -2.48 -0.95
N ASP A 192 -12.86 -2.25 -0.33
CA ASP A 192 -12.11 -3.27 0.44
C ASP A 192 -11.96 -2.85 1.91
N THR A 193 -11.09 -1.86 2.17
CA THR A 193 -10.68 -1.53 3.55
C THR A 193 -11.81 -0.92 4.39
N GLY A 194 -12.66 -0.07 3.81
CA GLY A 194 -13.79 0.55 4.49
C GLY A 194 -14.81 -0.46 5.02
N PRO A 195 -15.39 -1.32 4.16
CA PRO A 195 -16.29 -2.39 4.57
C PRO A 195 -15.66 -3.34 5.60
N GLU A 196 -14.40 -3.74 5.40
CA GLU A 196 -13.69 -4.62 6.33
C GLU A 196 -13.58 -3.99 7.73
N LEU A 197 -13.17 -2.72 7.80
CA LEU A 197 -13.06 -1.98 9.06
C LEU A 197 -14.42 -1.83 9.75
N TRP A 198 -15.46 -1.44 9.00
CA TRP A 198 -16.82 -1.29 9.51
C TRP A 198 -17.35 -2.60 10.12
N GLN A 199 -17.19 -3.73 9.41
CA GLN A 199 -17.61 -5.03 9.90
C GLN A 199 -16.83 -5.47 11.14
N GLN A 200 -15.51 -5.29 11.16
CA GLN A 200 -14.67 -5.66 12.30
C GLN A 200 -14.96 -4.85 13.56
N LEU A 201 -15.45 -3.62 13.40
CA LEU A 201 -15.89 -2.75 14.49
C LEU A 201 -17.39 -2.89 14.81
N ALA A 202 -18.10 -3.82 14.15
CA ALA A 202 -19.55 -3.97 14.28
C ALA A 202 -20.34 -2.67 14.07
N GLY A 203 -19.82 -1.75 13.24
CA GLY A 203 -20.40 -0.41 13.02
C GLY A 203 -20.13 0.61 14.14
N GLU A 204 -19.45 0.23 15.21
CA GLU A 204 -19.13 1.07 16.36
C GLU A 204 -17.84 1.87 16.12
N ILE A 205 -17.94 2.88 15.26
CA ILE A 205 -16.88 3.86 15.01
C ILE A 205 -17.46 5.27 14.94
N ASP A 206 -16.81 6.22 15.62
CA ASP A 206 -17.20 7.64 15.65
C ASP A 206 -16.17 8.53 14.95
N VAL A 207 -14.89 8.15 15.04
CA VAL A 207 -13.76 8.92 14.50
C VAL A 207 -12.82 7.99 13.74
N PHE A 208 -12.51 8.34 12.50
CA PHE A 208 -11.49 7.68 11.69
C PHE A 208 -10.30 8.61 11.47
N VAL A 209 -9.11 8.18 11.90
CA VAL A 209 -7.86 8.95 11.80
C VAL A 209 -6.91 8.26 10.82
N CYS A 210 -6.33 9.00 9.87
CA CYS A 210 -5.45 8.43 8.85
C CYS A 210 -4.36 9.39 8.38
N GLY A 211 -3.12 8.89 8.30
CA GLY A 211 -2.02 9.61 7.66
C GLY A 211 -2.24 9.81 6.16
N ILE A 212 -2.00 11.03 5.66
CA ILE A 212 -2.29 11.38 4.27
C ILE A 212 -1.02 11.27 3.41
N GLY A 213 -0.97 10.24 2.57
CA GLY A 213 0.06 10.03 1.54
C GLY A 213 -0.37 10.50 0.16
N SER A 214 -0.85 9.58 -0.68
CA SER A 214 -1.58 9.89 -1.92
C SER A 214 -3.03 10.34 -1.65
N GLY A 215 -3.55 10.11 -0.45
CA GLY A 215 -4.91 10.48 -0.07
C GLY A 215 -5.99 9.45 -0.42
N GLY A 216 -5.68 8.42 -1.20
CA GLY A 216 -6.66 7.38 -1.56
C GLY A 216 -7.22 6.61 -0.36
N THR A 217 -6.39 6.28 0.64
CA THR A 217 -6.83 5.57 1.85
C THR A 217 -7.88 6.36 2.63
N ILE A 218 -7.54 7.59 3.03
CA ILE A 218 -8.45 8.42 3.84
C ILE A 218 -9.73 8.74 3.07
N SER A 219 -9.62 9.01 1.77
CA SER A 219 -10.77 9.36 0.93
C SER A 219 -11.71 8.16 0.71
N GLY A 220 -11.16 6.99 0.42
CA GLY A 220 -11.94 5.79 0.15
C GLY A 220 -12.62 5.25 1.40
N ILE A 221 -11.87 5.08 2.50
CA ILE A 221 -12.42 4.63 3.78
C ILE A 221 -13.40 5.66 4.33
N GLY A 222 -13.01 6.93 4.37
CA GLY A 222 -13.85 8.01 4.89
C GLY A 222 -15.18 8.11 4.15
N ARG A 223 -15.18 8.00 2.81
CA ARG A 223 -16.42 8.01 2.02
C ARG A 223 -17.34 6.85 2.40
N TYR A 224 -16.80 5.63 2.46
CA TYR A 224 -17.58 4.46 2.85
C TYR A 224 -18.18 4.63 4.26
N LEU A 225 -17.35 5.04 5.22
CA LEU A 225 -17.77 5.19 6.61
C LEU A 225 -18.82 6.29 6.79
N LYS A 226 -18.70 7.44 6.11
CA LYS A 226 -19.72 8.50 6.15
C LYS A 226 -21.04 8.09 5.49
N GLU A 227 -21.02 7.22 4.47
CA GLU A 227 -22.24 6.62 3.92
C GLU A 227 -22.94 5.69 4.92
N GLN A 228 -22.19 4.97 5.76
CA GLN A 228 -22.77 4.13 6.82
C GLN A 228 -23.24 4.96 8.04
N LYS A 229 -22.48 6.00 8.39
CA LYS A 229 -22.75 6.88 9.54
C LYS A 229 -22.41 8.33 9.17
N PRO A 230 -23.39 9.14 8.75
CA PRO A 230 -23.16 10.51 8.26
C PRO A 230 -22.43 11.44 9.23
N ASP A 231 -22.64 11.25 10.53
CA ASP A 231 -22.01 12.06 11.59
C ASP A 231 -20.58 11.62 11.96
N LEU A 232 -20.04 10.59 11.29
CA LEU A 232 -18.68 10.12 11.53
C LEU A 232 -17.65 11.18 11.14
N VAL A 233 -16.67 11.38 12.02
CA VAL A 233 -15.59 12.36 11.83
C VAL A 233 -14.37 11.70 11.20
N VAL A 234 -13.85 12.26 10.12
CA VAL A 234 -12.67 11.83 9.39
C VAL A 234 -11.54 12.84 9.58
N ILE A 235 -10.46 12.43 10.24
CA ILE A 235 -9.30 13.27 10.55
C ILE A 235 -8.09 12.82 9.75
N GLY A 236 -7.54 13.74 8.99
CA GLY A 236 -6.24 13.61 8.32
C GLY A 236 -5.08 13.88 9.26
N VAL A 237 -3.99 13.15 9.08
CA VAL A 237 -2.70 13.47 9.71
C VAL A 237 -1.68 13.71 8.62
N GLU A 238 -0.98 14.84 8.68
CA GLU A 238 0.10 15.18 7.76
C GLU A 238 1.33 15.71 8.51
N PRO A 239 2.55 15.62 7.93
CA PRO A 239 3.69 16.32 8.48
C PRO A 239 3.52 17.84 8.38
N ARG A 240 4.23 18.59 9.22
CA ARG A 240 4.26 20.06 9.13
C ARG A 240 4.55 20.54 7.70
N ASN A 241 3.89 21.63 7.32
CA ASN A 241 4.00 22.27 6.00
C ASN A 241 3.58 21.40 4.81
N SER A 242 2.89 20.27 5.02
CA SER A 242 2.24 19.57 3.92
C SER A 242 1.01 20.35 3.40
N ALA A 243 0.54 19.98 2.20
CA ALA A 243 -0.43 20.76 1.45
C ALA A 243 -1.89 20.33 1.65
N TYR A 244 -2.18 19.27 2.42
CA TYR A 244 -3.56 18.76 2.52
C TYR A 244 -4.41 19.60 3.46
N ARG A 245 -3.86 20.10 4.58
CA ARG A 245 -4.58 21.02 5.47
C ARG A 245 -5.09 22.27 4.75
N LYS A 246 -4.33 22.78 3.77
CA LYS A 246 -4.74 23.93 2.96
C LYS A 246 -6.06 23.67 2.23
N VAL A 247 -6.22 22.51 1.60
CA VAL A 247 -7.43 22.23 0.81
C VAL A 247 -8.62 21.79 1.66
N VAL A 248 -8.41 21.44 2.93
CA VAL A 248 -9.49 21.08 3.88
C VAL A 248 -9.93 22.27 4.73
N LYS A 249 -8.98 23.09 5.23
CA LYS A 249 -9.23 24.15 6.22
C LYS A 249 -8.89 25.56 5.73
N ASP A 250 -8.54 25.71 4.45
CA ASP A 250 -8.01 26.96 3.87
C ASP A 250 -6.83 27.55 4.68
N THR A 251 -6.07 26.67 5.34
CA THR A 251 -4.91 27.07 6.14
C THR A 251 -3.63 26.65 5.41
N PRO A 252 -2.90 27.57 4.77
CA PRO A 252 -1.69 27.25 4.02
C PRO A 252 -0.56 26.81 4.96
N ALA A 253 0.47 26.20 4.36
CA ALA A 253 1.72 25.92 5.06
C ALA A 253 2.45 27.23 5.41
N ASP A 254 3.10 27.23 6.58
CA ASP A 254 3.86 28.39 7.10
C ASP A 254 5.33 28.39 6.64
N GLY A 255 5.73 27.39 5.84
CA GLY A 255 7.08 27.23 5.36
C GLY A 255 7.22 26.14 4.30
N PRO A 256 8.46 25.85 3.85
CA PRO A 256 8.70 24.78 2.89
C PRO A 256 8.38 23.41 3.51
N PHE A 257 7.80 22.53 2.70
CA PHE A 257 7.63 21.12 3.06
C PHE A 257 8.97 20.39 3.02
N ALA A 258 9.33 19.77 4.15
CA ALA A 258 10.38 18.80 4.31
C ALA A 258 9.96 17.83 5.42
N SER A 259 10.09 16.54 5.20
CA SER A 259 9.77 15.52 6.20
C SER A 259 10.66 14.29 5.99
N VAL A 260 11.18 13.73 7.08
CA VAL A 260 11.89 12.44 7.10
C VAL A 260 10.92 11.27 7.26
N VAL A 261 9.68 11.54 7.68
CA VAL A 261 8.63 10.53 7.81
C VAL A 261 8.14 10.15 6.41
N GLU A 262 8.27 8.87 6.09
CA GLU A 262 8.03 8.40 4.74
C GLU A 262 6.56 8.04 4.48
N GLY A 263 6.12 8.27 3.24
CA GLY A 263 4.81 7.80 2.77
C GLY A 263 3.61 8.68 3.16
N VAL A 264 3.85 9.75 3.91
CA VAL A 264 2.88 10.80 4.27
C VAL A 264 3.39 12.18 3.85
N GLY A 265 2.46 13.10 3.64
CA GLY A 265 2.74 14.47 3.23
C GLY A 265 3.13 14.62 1.76
N LYS A 266 2.65 15.70 1.14
CA LYS A 266 3.02 16.14 -0.20
C LYS A 266 3.15 17.66 -0.28
N ARG A 267 3.92 18.13 -1.28
CA ARG A 267 4.02 19.55 -1.67
C ARG A 267 2.74 20.08 -2.32
N GLN A 268 1.96 19.18 -2.93
CA GLN A 268 0.67 19.47 -3.54
C GLN A 268 -0.29 18.30 -3.28
N PRO A 269 -1.59 18.56 -3.08
CA PRO A 269 -2.57 17.49 -2.95
C PRO A 269 -2.62 16.61 -4.19
N SER A 270 -2.71 15.30 -4.00
CA SER A 270 -2.83 14.33 -5.10
C SER A 270 -4.26 14.27 -5.64
N GLY A 271 -4.46 13.95 -6.92
CA GLY A 271 -5.80 13.84 -7.53
C GLY A 271 -6.67 12.69 -7.00
N SER A 272 -6.08 11.74 -6.28
CA SER A 272 -6.78 10.67 -5.57
C SER A 272 -7.30 11.07 -4.19
N PHE A 273 -6.89 12.24 -3.67
CA PHE A 273 -7.41 12.81 -2.44
C PHE A 273 -8.75 13.52 -2.68
N ASP A 274 -9.71 13.30 -1.79
CA ASP A 274 -11.01 13.95 -1.78
C ASP A 274 -11.18 14.78 -0.51
N ALA A 275 -10.99 16.10 -0.63
CA ALA A 275 -11.05 17.01 0.50
C ALA A 275 -12.45 17.11 1.11
N ALA A 276 -13.52 16.84 0.34
CA ALA A 276 -14.89 16.92 0.82
C ALA A 276 -15.24 15.82 1.85
N ILE A 277 -14.41 14.78 1.94
CA ILE A 277 -14.60 13.65 2.85
C ILE A 277 -13.93 13.88 4.21
N VAL A 278 -12.97 14.81 4.30
CA VAL A 278 -12.11 15.00 5.48
C VAL A 278 -12.58 16.21 6.27
N ASP A 279 -12.89 16.03 7.55
CA ASP A 279 -13.44 17.09 8.41
C ASP A 279 -12.34 17.99 9.01
N ASP A 280 -11.16 17.42 9.31
CA ASP A 280 -9.99 18.18 9.75
C ASP A 280 -8.67 17.53 9.37
N VAL A 281 -7.58 18.31 9.43
CA VAL A 281 -6.21 17.83 9.22
C VAL A 281 -5.31 18.34 10.33
N VAL A 282 -4.71 17.40 11.08
CA VAL A 282 -3.74 17.64 12.13
C VAL A 282 -2.32 17.57 11.56
N GLN A 283 -1.50 18.56 11.88
CA GLN A 283 -0.09 18.58 11.53
C GLN A 283 0.76 18.04 12.67
N VAL A 284 1.65 17.09 12.35
CA VAL A 284 2.56 16.45 13.31
C VAL A 284 4.01 16.74 12.90
N PRO A 285 4.86 17.28 13.80
CA PRO A 285 6.31 17.38 13.58
C PRO A 285 6.96 16.01 13.38
N ASP A 286 8.10 15.98 12.67
CA ASP A 286 8.83 14.73 12.48
C ASP A 286 9.36 14.14 13.80
N ASP A 287 9.84 14.98 14.73
CA ASP A 287 10.34 14.52 16.04
C ASP A 287 9.23 13.79 16.84
N ASP A 288 8.04 14.40 16.92
CA ASP A 288 6.85 13.81 17.57
C ASP A 288 6.40 12.49 16.91
N ALA A 289 6.69 12.29 15.61
CA ALA A 289 6.33 11.07 14.89
C ALA A 289 7.36 9.93 15.06
N LEU A 290 8.58 10.27 15.48
CA LEU A 290 9.69 9.32 15.65
C LEU A 290 9.92 8.90 17.11
N ASP A 291 9.49 9.73 18.07
CA ASP A 291 9.49 9.44 19.52
C ASP A 291 8.49 8.34 19.92
#